data_AF-A0A673ZPP2-F1
#
_entry.id   AF-A0A673ZPP2-F1
#
_cell.length_a   1.000
_cell.length_b   1.000
_cell.length_c   1.000
_cell.angle_alpha   90.00
_cell.angle_beta   90.00
_cell.angle_gamma   90.00
#
_symmetry.space_group_name_H-M   'P 1'
#
loop_
_entity.id
_entity.type
_entity.pdbx_description
1 polymer ?
#
loop_
_entity_poly.entity_id
_entity_poly.type
_entity_poly.pdbx_seq_one_letter_code
_entity_poly.pdbx_strand_id
1 'polypeptide(L)'
;MKAPNPSPVFSSSCCFLPLLLWALSSTATGVIGHYEAPQATTPGFTSRHDSTKNANDQNHDVSLEESGFSSGLGCGNTYVDCEHYCVICTYIPRRIECYAALFEEICYRPFVGAMESVNNTDWCNWNNVKRKYNTFTMCTEEIAECLLIPWPNRMVENEFVNIHSRFFRDCPNEALSDPPPSIVFALVMTPICLIPIMVVLVVLKTKNGDGSS
;
A
#
# COMPACT_ATOMS: atom_id res chain seq x y z
N MET A 1 -61.12 -31.19 -44.43
CA MET A 1 -60.24 -32.17 -43.77
C MET A 1 -58.86 -32.16 -44.45
N LYS A 2 -57.87 -31.52 -43.83
CA LYS A 2 -56.43 -31.69 -44.12
C LYS A 2 -55.66 -31.01 -42.98
N ALA A 3 -54.90 -31.78 -42.21
CA ALA A 3 -53.93 -31.26 -41.26
C ALA A 3 -52.62 -30.92 -41.99
N PRO A 4 -51.88 -29.91 -41.50
CA PRO A 4 -50.43 -30.03 -41.41
C PRO A 4 -49.87 -29.73 -40.00
N ASN A 5 -48.68 -30.30 -39.80
CA ASN A 5 -47.87 -30.50 -38.59
C ASN A 5 -47.21 -29.24 -37.97
N PRO A 6 -46.57 -29.36 -36.78
CA PRO A 6 -46.20 -28.25 -35.89
C PRO A 6 -44.86 -27.57 -36.22
N SER A 7 -44.73 -26.34 -35.73
CA SER A 7 -43.50 -25.54 -35.70
C SER A 7 -42.51 -26.01 -34.60
N PRO A 8 -41.19 -25.82 -34.78
CA PRO A 8 -40.19 -26.18 -33.78
C PRO A 8 -40.03 -25.08 -32.72
N VAL A 9 -39.98 -25.50 -31.45
CA VAL A 9 -39.63 -24.64 -30.31
C VAL A 9 -38.10 -24.53 -30.27
N PHE A 10 -37.59 -23.31 -30.42
CA PHE A 10 -36.16 -23.01 -30.30
C PHE A 10 -35.75 -23.05 -28.82
N SER A 11 -35.02 -24.10 -28.41
CA SER A 11 -34.44 -24.22 -27.08
C SER A 11 -33.22 -23.31 -26.97
N SER A 12 -33.34 -22.23 -26.18
CA SER A 12 -32.28 -21.28 -25.89
C SER A 12 -31.30 -21.85 -24.86
N SER A 13 -30.42 -22.76 -25.30
CA SER A 13 -29.44 -23.43 -24.43
C SER A 13 -28.06 -23.57 -25.09
N CYS A 14 -27.57 -22.51 -25.75
CA CYS A 14 -26.28 -22.53 -26.46
C CYS A 14 -25.29 -21.40 -26.10
N CYS A 15 -25.57 -20.54 -25.11
CA CYS A 15 -24.71 -19.38 -24.84
C CYS A 15 -23.47 -19.64 -23.96
N PHE A 16 -23.30 -20.82 -23.35
CA PHE A 16 -22.20 -21.07 -22.41
C PHE A 16 -20.99 -21.82 -23.00
N LEU A 17 -21.17 -22.57 -24.10
CA LEU A 17 -20.07 -23.26 -24.77
C LEU A 17 -19.01 -22.34 -25.41
N PRO A 18 -19.36 -21.20 -26.05
CA PRO A 18 -18.33 -20.36 -26.68
C PRO A 18 -17.45 -19.61 -25.65
N LEU A 19 -17.95 -19.34 -24.44
CA LEU A 19 -17.16 -18.72 -23.36
C LEU A 19 -16.13 -19.70 -22.75
N LEU A 20 -16.50 -20.98 -22.62
CA LEU A 20 -15.57 -22.01 -22.13
C LEU A 20 -14.46 -22.29 -23.16
N LEU A 21 -14.80 -22.33 -24.44
CA LEU A 21 -13.82 -22.54 -25.51
C LEU A 21 -12.85 -21.37 -25.65
N TRP A 22 -13.30 -20.12 -25.45
CA TRP A 22 -12.41 -18.95 -25.49
C TRP A 22 -11.40 -18.91 -24.31
N ALA A 23 -11.83 -19.38 -23.13
CA ALA A 23 -10.96 -19.50 -21.96
C ALA A 23 -9.88 -20.58 -22.13
N LEU A 24 -10.21 -21.72 -22.75
CA LEU A 24 -9.23 -22.79 -23.02
C LEU A 24 -8.26 -22.46 -24.16
N SER A 25 -8.64 -21.63 -25.13
CA SER A 25 -7.73 -21.20 -26.21
C SER A 25 -6.68 -20.18 -25.77
N SER A 26 -6.85 -19.53 -24.61
CA SER A 26 -5.94 -18.47 -24.15
C SER A 26 -4.68 -18.99 -23.42
N THR A 27 -4.57 -20.28 -23.15
CA THR A 27 -3.39 -20.88 -22.48
C THR A 27 -2.34 -21.43 -23.47
N ALA A 28 -2.55 -21.29 -24.78
CA ALA A 28 -1.64 -21.80 -25.81
C ALA A 28 -0.82 -20.69 -26.50
N THR A 29 -0.13 -19.84 -25.73
CA THR A 29 1.05 -19.11 -26.21
C THR A 29 2.01 -18.84 -25.05
N GLY A 30 2.59 -19.92 -24.53
CA GLY A 30 3.80 -19.86 -23.71
C GLY A 30 5.02 -19.93 -24.62
N VAL A 31 5.61 -18.78 -24.96
CA VAL A 31 6.98 -18.72 -25.51
C VAL A 31 7.89 -18.21 -24.41
N ILE A 32 8.95 -18.98 -24.22
CA ILE A 32 10.03 -18.88 -23.24
C ILE A 32 10.62 -17.46 -23.22
N GLY A 33 10.48 -16.79 -22.08
CA GLY A 33 11.25 -15.61 -21.71
C GLY A 33 11.87 -15.85 -20.34
N HIS A 34 13.20 -15.71 -20.24
CA HIS A 34 13.92 -15.72 -18.98
C HIS A 34 13.27 -14.73 -18.01
N TYR A 35 12.92 -15.20 -16.80
CA TYR A 35 12.51 -14.30 -15.72
C TYR A 35 13.77 -13.64 -15.17
N GLU A 36 14.14 -12.49 -15.72
CA GLU A 36 14.97 -11.56 -14.96
C GLU A 36 14.01 -10.77 -14.06
N ALA A 37 14.21 -10.88 -12.75
CA ALA A 37 13.38 -10.18 -11.78
C ALA A 37 13.44 -8.67 -12.05
N PRO A 38 12.31 -7.93 -12.07
CA PRO A 38 12.38 -6.48 -12.17
C PRO A 38 13.08 -5.95 -10.92
N GLN A 39 14.25 -5.32 -11.09
CA GLN A 39 14.79 -4.45 -10.06
C GLN A 39 13.74 -3.37 -9.76
N ALA A 40 13.42 -3.21 -8.48
CA ALA A 40 12.55 -2.15 -7.99
C ALA A 40 13.15 -0.79 -8.39
N THR A 41 12.68 -0.26 -9.51
CA THR A 41 13.01 1.09 -9.94
C THR A 41 12.07 2.02 -9.21
N THR A 42 12.66 2.86 -8.36
CA THR A 42 12.02 3.93 -7.61
C THR A 42 11.11 4.76 -8.52
N PRO A 43 9.86 5.08 -8.14
CA PRO A 43 9.07 6.04 -8.89
C PRO A 43 9.78 7.40 -8.83
N GLY A 44 10.24 7.88 -9.98
CA GLY A 44 10.66 9.27 -10.14
C GLY A 44 9.47 10.19 -9.84
N PHE A 45 9.68 11.14 -8.93
CA PHE A 45 8.71 12.19 -8.62
C PHE A 45 8.46 13.06 -9.87
N THR A 46 7.32 12.90 -10.53
CA THR A 46 6.79 13.94 -11.42
C THR A 46 5.87 14.85 -10.61
N SER A 47 6.35 16.04 -10.26
CA SER A 47 5.56 17.08 -9.61
C SER A 47 4.47 17.58 -10.56
N ARG A 48 3.21 17.33 -10.23
CA ARG A 48 2.06 17.94 -10.90
C ARG A 48 1.83 19.31 -10.27
N HIS A 49 2.32 20.36 -10.92
CA HIS A 49 1.93 21.74 -10.59
C HIS A 49 0.50 21.99 -11.07
N ASP A 50 -0.42 22.24 -10.16
CA ASP A 50 -1.67 22.92 -10.45
C ASP A 50 -1.51 24.40 -10.04
N SER A 51 -1.56 25.29 -11.01
CA SER A 51 -1.50 26.74 -10.81
C SER A 51 -2.88 27.33 -11.09
N THR A 52 -3.58 27.72 -10.02
CA THR A 52 -4.61 28.76 -10.12
C THR A 52 -4.12 30.01 -9.41
N LYS A 53 -4.17 31.10 -10.18
CA LYS A 53 -3.59 32.43 -9.96
C LYS A 53 -4.08 33.09 -8.68
N ASN A 54 -3.18 33.76 -7.96
CA ASN A 54 -3.36 35.17 -7.59
C ASN A 54 -1.99 35.84 -7.37
N ALA A 55 -1.86 37.03 -7.94
CA ALA A 55 -0.63 37.77 -8.17
C ALA A 55 -0.09 38.46 -6.91
N ASN A 56 1.22 38.35 -6.66
CA ASN A 56 2.17 39.48 -6.76
C ASN A 56 3.58 39.09 -6.32
N ASP A 57 4.53 39.68 -7.04
CA ASP A 57 5.96 39.90 -6.76
C ASP A 57 7.03 38.80 -7.02
N GLN A 58 7.77 39.06 -8.10
CA GLN A 58 9.23 39.04 -8.26
C GLN A 58 10.01 37.73 -8.06
N ASN A 59 10.15 37.01 -9.17
CA ASN A 59 11.42 36.70 -9.85
C ASN A 59 12.61 36.26 -8.96
N HIS A 60 12.85 34.95 -8.85
CA HIS A 60 14.21 34.39 -8.92
C HIS A 60 14.15 32.91 -9.34
N ASP A 61 14.61 32.66 -10.57
CA ASP A 61 14.97 31.36 -11.14
C ASP A 61 16.33 30.93 -10.58
N VAL A 62 16.41 29.80 -9.85
CA VAL A 62 17.65 28.98 -9.76
C VAL A 62 17.31 27.51 -9.50
N SER A 63 17.82 26.70 -10.42
CA SER A 63 18.10 25.26 -10.49
C SER A 63 18.37 24.48 -9.20
N LEU A 64 17.98 23.19 -9.25
CA LEU A 64 18.49 22.11 -8.40
C LEU A 64 20.02 22.11 -8.35
N GLU A 65 20.59 22.42 -7.18
CA GLU A 65 21.93 21.99 -6.82
C GLU A 65 21.97 21.44 -5.39
N GLU A 66 22.49 20.24 -5.31
CA GLU A 66 22.84 19.51 -4.11
C GLU A 66 24.03 20.20 -3.44
N SER A 67 23.79 21.21 -2.58
CA SER A 67 24.82 21.72 -1.66
C SER A 67 24.18 22.57 -0.56
N GLY A 68 24.70 22.45 0.66
CA GLY A 68 24.07 22.96 1.87
C GLY A 68 23.76 24.46 1.84
N PHE A 69 22.48 24.81 1.89
CA PHE A 69 22.03 26.14 2.26
C PHE A 69 20.55 26.08 2.69
N SER A 70 20.26 26.28 3.98
CA SER A 70 19.03 26.97 4.35
C SER A 70 19.09 27.44 5.81
N SER A 71 19.65 28.63 5.98
CA SER A 71 19.36 29.48 7.13
C SER A 71 18.14 30.38 6.86
N GLY A 72 17.36 30.11 5.80
CA GLY A 72 16.33 31.03 5.27
C GLY A 72 14.94 30.44 5.03
N LEU A 73 14.75 29.12 5.13
CA LEU A 73 13.40 28.57 5.27
C LEU A 73 12.97 28.83 6.71
N GLY A 74 11.92 29.63 6.90
CA GLY A 74 11.38 29.97 8.22
C GLY A 74 10.92 28.76 9.04
N CYS A 75 10.17 29.03 10.09
CA CYS A 75 9.59 28.01 10.94
C CYS A 75 8.18 27.60 10.46
N GLY A 76 7.84 26.32 10.57
CA GLY A 76 6.46 25.86 10.45
C GLY A 76 5.57 26.42 11.57
N ASN A 77 4.26 26.40 11.38
CA ASN A 77 3.28 26.84 12.39
C ASN A 77 2.17 25.82 12.66
N THR A 78 2.27 24.61 12.10
CA THR A 78 1.25 23.56 12.22
C THR A 78 1.08 23.12 13.68
N TYR A 79 2.18 23.08 14.43
CA TYR A 79 2.22 22.63 15.82
C TYR A 79 2.70 23.75 16.75
N VAL A 80 2.22 23.71 17.99
CA VAL A 80 2.53 24.72 19.02
C VAL A 80 4.02 24.71 19.38
N ASP A 81 4.65 23.52 19.35
CA ASP A 81 6.05 23.35 19.75
C ASP A 81 7.05 23.71 18.63
N CYS A 82 6.56 24.09 17.44
CA CYS A 82 7.43 24.46 16.33
C CYS A 82 8.38 25.61 16.67
N GLU A 83 7.90 26.63 17.41
CA GLU A 83 8.75 27.74 17.82
C GLU A 83 9.96 27.26 18.64
N HIS A 84 9.74 26.30 19.54
CA HIS A 84 10.79 25.76 20.39
C HIS A 84 11.85 25.00 19.57
N TYR A 85 11.42 24.12 18.65
CA TYR A 85 12.34 23.41 17.76
C TYR A 85 13.14 24.35 16.87
N CYS A 86 12.48 25.37 16.30
CA CYS A 86 13.12 26.35 15.43
C CYS A 86 14.14 27.20 16.17
N VAL A 87 13.85 27.62 17.41
CA VAL A 87 14.81 28.37 18.25
C VAL A 87 16.06 27.52 18.50
N ILE A 88 15.92 26.24 18.83
CA ILE A 88 17.08 25.34 19.01
C ILE A 88 17.90 25.26 17.72
N CYS A 89 17.24 25.14 16.57
CA CYS A 89 17.91 25.05 15.28
C CYS A 89 18.52 26.35 14.77
N THR A 90 18.27 27.50 15.40
CA THR A 90 19.03 28.73 15.08
C THR A 90 20.51 28.60 15.46
N TYR A 91 20.84 27.75 16.43
CA TYR A 91 22.21 27.52 16.89
C TYR A 91 22.96 26.45 16.06
N ILE A 92 22.25 25.69 15.22
CA ILE A 92 22.82 24.62 14.38
C ILE A 92 22.58 24.97 12.91
N PRO A 93 23.62 25.36 12.15
CA PRO A 93 23.44 25.99 10.83
C PRO A 93 22.85 25.04 9.78
N ARG A 94 23.02 23.72 9.93
CA ARG A 94 22.39 22.74 9.06
C ARG A 94 21.10 22.22 9.70
N ARG A 95 19.95 22.53 9.09
CA ARG A 95 18.66 22.02 9.56
C ARG A 95 18.58 20.50 9.62
N ILE A 96 19.21 19.77 8.70
CA ILE A 96 19.23 18.30 8.74
C ILE A 96 20.02 17.78 9.95
N GLU A 97 21.11 18.44 10.34
CA GLU A 97 21.88 18.07 11.54
C GLU A 97 21.09 18.41 12.81
N CYS A 98 20.42 19.56 12.83
CA CYS A 98 19.52 19.91 13.93
C CYS A 98 18.35 18.93 14.06
N TYR A 99 17.73 18.57 12.94
CA TYR A 99 16.67 17.57 12.88
C TYR A 99 17.15 16.25 13.46
N ALA A 100 18.34 15.77 13.09
CA ALA A 100 18.90 14.55 13.65
C ALA A 100 19.11 14.63 15.17
N ALA A 101 19.58 15.77 15.68
CA ALA A 101 19.76 15.96 17.12
C ALA A 101 18.42 15.98 17.89
N LEU A 102 17.42 16.69 17.36
CA LEU A 102 16.08 16.73 17.95
C LEU A 102 15.38 15.37 17.85
N PHE A 103 15.52 14.70 16.71
CA PHE A 103 15.02 13.34 16.48
C PHE A 103 15.53 12.39 17.56
N GLU A 104 16.85 12.40 17.81
CA GLU A 104 17.48 11.50 18.77
C GLU A 104 16.96 11.75 20.20
N GLU A 105 17.02 12.99 20.66
CA GLU A 105 16.72 13.32 22.05
C GLU A 105 15.22 13.33 22.37
N ILE A 106 14.39 13.81 21.44
CA ILE A 106 12.97 14.08 21.69
C ILE A 106 12.10 12.90 21.29
N CYS A 107 12.41 12.23 20.18
CA CYS A 107 11.59 11.14 19.67
C CYS A 107 12.20 9.76 19.97
N TYR A 108 13.47 9.55 19.62
CA TYR A 108 14.09 8.24 19.63
C TYR A 108 14.36 7.71 21.04
N ARG A 109 15.02 8.49 21.90
CA ARG A 109 15.33 8.05 23.28
C ARG A 109 14.06 7.68 24.08
N PRO A 110 12.98 8.49 24.09
CA PRO A 110 11.73 8.09 24.75
C PRO A 110 11.08 6.86 24.13
N PHE A 111 11.13 6.73 22.80
CA PHE A 111 10.60 5.56 22.10
C PHE A 111 11.35 4.28 22.49
N VAL A 112 12.69 4.31 22.51
CA VAL A 112 13.51 3.16 22.93
C VAL A 112 13.19 2.78 24.37
N GLY A 113 13.13 3.74 25.29
CA GLY A 113 12.74 3.47 26.68
C GLY A 113 11.34 2.87 26.80
N ALA A 114 10.38 3.35 26.00
CA ALA A 114 9.05 2.78 25.95
C ALA A 114 9.05 1.36 25.38
N MET A 115 9.82 1.07 24.34
CA MET A 115 9.94 -0.26 23.73
C MET A 115 10.63 -1.26 24.65
N GLU A 116 11.67 -0.84 25.38
CA GLU A 116 12.38 -1.67 26.36
C GLU A 116 11.51 -2.02 27.58
N SER A 117 10.48 -1.21 27.89
CA SER A 117 9.48 -1.54 28.90
C SER A 117 8.55 -2.69 28.50
N VAL A 118 8.48 -3.02 27.21
CA VAL A 118 7.69 -4.14 26.68
C VAL A 118 8.53 -5.41 26.74
N ASN A 119 7.94 -6.53 27.18
CA ASN A 119 8.62 -7.82 27.15
C ASN A 119 9.05 -8.15 25.71
N ASN A 120 10.24 -8.73 25.55
CA ASN A 120 10.77 -9.10 24.25
C ASN A 120 9.85 -10.06 23.46
N THR A 121 9.13 -10.96 24.15
CA THR A 121 8.13 -11.86 23.54
C THR A 121 6.93 -11.12 22.96
N ASP A 122 6.65 -9.92 23.46
CA ASP A 122 5.49 -9.11 23.08
C ASP A 122 5.82 -8.09 21.98
N TRP A 123 7.09 -7.95 21.57
CA TRP A 123 7.48 -7.05 20.48
C TRP A 123 6.84 -7.45 19.15
N CYS A 124 6.73 -8.75 18.87
CA CYS A 124 6.14 -9.24 17.62
C CYS A 124 4.61 -9.09 17.55
N ASN A 125 3.96 -8.76 18.67
CA ASN A 125 2.54 -8.45 18.67
C ASN A 125 2.33 -6.97 18.35
N TRP A 126 1.92 -6.68 17.11
CA TRP A 126 1.70 -5.31 16.64
C TRP A 126 0.78 -4.49 17.57
N ASN A 127 -0.23 -5.11 18.20
CA ASN A 127 -1.14 -4.38 19.09
C ASN A 127 -0.44 -3.81 20.34
N ASN A 128 0.64 -4.43 20.81
CA ASN A 128 1.40 -3.99 21.98
C ASN A 128 2.35 -2.82 21.67
N VAL A 129 2.81 -2.72 20.43
CA VAL A 129 3.81 -1.74 19.98
C VAL A 129 3.22 -0.60 19.14
N LYS A 130 2.06 -0.81 18.49
CA LYS A 130 1.42 0.15 17.56
C LYS A 130 1.29 1.55 18.14
N ARG A 131 0.88 1.67 19.41
CA ARG A 131 0.73 2.99 20.05
C ARG A 131 2.07 3.71 20.17
N LYS A 132 3.13 3.00 20.59
CA LYS A 132 4.48 3.57 20.76
C LYS A 132 5.06 3.99 19.41
N TYR A 133 4.91 3.13 18.40
CA TYR A 133 5.28 3.45 17.02
C TYR A 133 4.55 4.66 16.49
N ASN A 134 3.22 4.73 16.65
CA ASN A 134 2.45 5.87 16.17
C ASN A 134 2.89 7.17 16.86
N THR A 135 3.12 7.15 18.17
CA THR A 135 3.65 8.31 18.89
C THR A 135 5.03 8.72 18.37
N PHE A 136 5.91 7.75 18.11
CA PHE A 136 7.24 8.01 17.56
C PHE A 136 7.16 8.60 16.14
N THR A 137 6.38 8.01 15.24
CA THR A 137 6.17 8.52 13.88
C THR A 137 5.65 9.95 13.90
N MET A 138 4.58 10.22 14.67
CA MET A 138 4.01 11.57 14.82
C MET A 138 5.05 12.57 15.33
N CYS A 139 5.87 12.21 16.31
CA CYS A 139 6.95 13.06 16.82
C CYS A 139 7.96 13.42 15.72
N THR A 140 8.39 12.42 14.93
CA THR A 140 9.38 12.65 13.86
C THR A 140 8.83 13.47 12.70
N GLU A 141 7.54 13.34 12.40
CA GLU A 141 6.81 14.10 11.39
C GLU A 141 6.61 15.54 11.85
N GLU A 142 6.17 15.76 13.08
CA GLU A 142 5.99 17.09 13.69
C GLU A 142 7.28 17.92 13.63
N ILE A 143 8.42 17.37 14.07
CA ILE A 143 9.69 18.09 14.02
C ILE A 143 10.11 18.39 12.57
N ALA A 144 9.85 17.46 11.64
CA ALA A 144 10.17 17.66 10.23
C ALA A 144 9.31 18.79 9.62
N GLU A 145 8.01 18.84 9.93
CA GLU A 145 7.11 19.91 9.53
C GLU A 145 7.52 21.26 10.12
N CYS A 146 7.83 21.31 11.41
CA CYS A 146 8.29 22.54 12.07
C CYS A 146 9.58 23.07 11.46
N LEU A 147 10.50 22.18 11.09
CA LEU A 147 11.73 22.52 10.39
C LEU A 147 11.55 22.56 8.87
N LEU A 148 10.33 22.51 8.32
CA LEU A 148 10.07 22.52 6.86
C LEU A 148 11.00 21.58 6.07
N ILE A 149 11.23 20.37 6.58
CA ILE A 149 11.99 19.29 5.95
C ILE A 149 11.00 18.25 5.40
N PRO A 150 11.18 17.73 4.18
CA PRO A 150 10.35 16.63 3.68
C PRO A 150 10.43 15.40 4.58
N TRP A 151 9.27 14.83 4.89
CA TRP A 151 9.14 13.56 5.59
C TRP A 151 8.41 12.56 4.68
N PRO A 152 8.87 11.31 4.55
CA PRO A 152 10.11 10.77 5.11
C PRO A 152 11.36 11.29 4.38
N ASN A 153 12.52 11.10 5.02
CA ASN A 153 13.83 11.39 4.44
C ASN A 153 14.81 10.25 4.73
N ARG A 154 15.98 10.24 4.06
CA ARG A 154 16.95 9.13 4.15
C ARG A 154 17.45 8.85 5.56
N MET A 155 17.57 9.88 6.40
CA MET A 155 18.00 9.71 7.79
C MET A 155 16.92 8.97 8.60
N VAL A 156 15.66 9.40 8.47
CA VAL A 156 14.51 8.74 9.11
C VAL A 156 14.34 7.31 8.60
N GLU A 157 14.39 7.10 7.29
CA GLU A 157 14.26 5.76 6.68
C GLU A 157 15.29 4.78 7.26
N ASN A 158 16.56 5.20 7.33
CA ASN A 158 17.62 4.38 7.90
C ASN A 158 17.37 4.06 9.37
N GLU A 159 16.87 5.02 10.15
CA GLU A 159 16.61 4.80 11.56
C GLU A 159 15.40 3.90 11.82
N PHE A 160 14.35 4.00 11.00
CA PHE A 160 13.25 3.04 11.05
C PHE A 160 13.74 1.62 10.72
N VAL A 161 14.64 1.45 9.76
CA VAL A 161 15.28 0.15 9.49
C VAL A 161 16.10 -0.33 10.70
N ASN A 162 16.87 0.55 11.34
CA ASN A 162 17.63 0.23 12.55
C ASN A 162 16.70 -0.24 13.68
N ILE A 163 15.59 0.47 13.92
CA ILE A 163 14.57 0.09 14.91
C ILE A 163 14.01 -1.30 14.60
N HIS A 164 13.65 -1.56 13.34
CA HIS A 164 13.16 -2.87 12.91
C HIS A 164 14.20 -3.97 13.18
N SER A 165 15.47 -3.72 12.85
CA SER A 165 16.56 -4.66 13.11
C SER A 165 16.88 -4.85 14.61
N ARG A 166 16.52 -3.91 15.47
CA ARG A 166 16.77 -3.96 16.92
C ARG A 166 15.66 -4.71 17.65
N PHE A 167 14.40 -4.37 17.40
CA PHE A 167 13.26 -4.88 18.18
C PHE A 167 12.46 -5.98 17.47
N PHE A 168 12.58 -6.10 16.14
CA PHE A 168 11.72 -6.99 15.34
C PHE A 168 12.51 -8.02 14.53
N ARG A 169 13.81 -8.17 14.79
CA ARG A 169 14.71 -9.06 14.04
C ARG A 169 14.21 -10.50 13.95
N ASP A 170 13.65 -11.00 15.05
CA ASP A 170 13.22 -12.40 15.18
C ASP A 170 11.71 -12.55 15.02
N CYS A 171 11.00 -11.49 14.62
CA CYS A 171 9.56 -11.55 14.43
C CYS A 171 9.23 -12.23 13.09
N PRO A 172 8.17 -13.06 13.04
CA PRO A 172 7.72 -13.65 11.80
C PRO A 172 7.28 -12.52 10.86
N ASN A 173 7.78 -12.54 9.62
CA ASN A 173 7.30 -11.64 8.59
C ASN A 173 5.91 -12.11 8.15
N GLU A 174 4.86 -11.67 8.85
CA GLU A 174 3.49 -11.68 8.33
C GLU A 174 3.35 -10.57 7.28
N ALA A 175 4.21 -10.58 6.26
CA ALA A 175 3.75 -10.12 4.96
C ALA A 175 2.50 -10.96 4.67
N LEU A 176 1.39 -10.33 4.27
CA LEU A 176 0.24 -11.04 3.70
C LEU A 176 0.80 -11.85 2.52
N SER A 177 1.25 -13.05 2.83
CA SER A 177 1.79 -13.98 1.87
C SER A 177 0.56 -14.41 1.09
N ASP A 178 0.66 -14.33 -0.23
CA ASP A 178 -0.39 -14.86 -1.08
C ASP A 178 -0.75 -16.26 -0.57
N PRO A 179 -2.05 -16.57 -0.40
CA PRO A 179 -2.45 -17.87 0.07
C PRO A 179 -1.81 -18.94 -0.83
N PRO A 180 -1.39 -20.09 -0.28
CA PRO A 180 -0.74 -21.15 -1.03
C PRO A 180 -1.42 -21.40 -2.38
N PRO A 181 -0.67 -21.65 -3.48
CA PRO A 181 -1.25 -21.79 -4.82
C PRO A 181 -2.41 -22.80 -4.90
N SER A 182 -2.39 -23.82 -4.03
CA SER A 182 -3.46 -24.82 -3.89
C SER A 182 -4.79 -24.24 -3.40
N ILE A 183 -4.78 -23.28 -2.47
CA ILE A 183 -5.98 -22.61 -1.96
C ILE A 183 -6.56 -21.69 -3.03
N VAL A 184 -5.69 -20.90 -3.70
CA VAL A 184 -6.10 -20.05 -4.82
C VAL A 184 -6.74 -20.90 -5.92
N PHE A 185 -6.15 -22.04 -6.26
CA PHE A 185 -6.70 -22.97 -7.24
C PHE A 185 -8.07 -23.51 -6.81
N ALA A 186 -8.22 -23.94 -5.56
CA ALA A 186 -9.50 -24.43 -5.05
C ALA A 186 -10.60 -23.35 -5.10
N LEU A 187 -10.26 -22.10 -4.75
CA LEU A 187 -11.18 -20.96 -4.80
C LEU A 187 -11.61 -20.62 -6.23
N VAL A 188 -10.75 -20.84 -7.23
CA VAL A 188 -11.08 -20.64 -8.65
C VAL A 188 -11.90 -21.80 -9.22
N MET A 189 -11.57 -23.05 -8.86
CA MET A 189 -12.28 -24.23 -9.35
C MET A 189 -13.69 -24.36 -8.76
N THR A 190 -13.90 -23.89 -7.54
CA THR A 190 -15.20 -23.92 -6.86
C THR A 190 -16.33 -23.26 -7.68
N PRO A 191 -16.26 -21.98 -8.09
CA PRO A 191 -17.30 -21.36 -8.91
C PRO A 191 -17.44 -22.02 -10.29
N ILE A 192 -16.34 -22.48 -10.91
CA ILE A 192 -16.37 -23.17 -12.21
C ILE A 192 -17.21 -24.46 -12.14
N CYS A 193 -17.13 -25.20 -11.04
CA CYS A 193 -17.91 -26.42 -10.83
C CYS A 193 -19.33 -26.15 -10.30
N LEU A 194 -19.51 -25.15 -9.43
CA LEU A 194 -20.80 -24.88 -8.80
C LEU A 194 -21.81 -24.25 -9.76
N ILE A 195 -21.38 -23.38 -10.69
CA ILE A 195 -22.26 -22.74 -11.67
C ILE A 195 -23.02 -23.77 -12.54
N PRO A 196 -22.36 -24.74 -13.22
CA PRO A 196 -23.07 -25.72 -14.03
C PRO A 196 -23.96 -26.66 -13.20
N ILE A 197 -23.54 -27.03 -11.98
CA ILE A 197 -24.37 -27.81 -11.06
C ILE A 197 -25.67 -27.05 -10.75
N MET A 198 -25.57 -25.77 -10.40
CA MET A 198 -26.75 -24.93 -10.11
C MET A 198 -27.68 -24.82 -11.31
N VAL A 199 -27.14 -24.62 -12.52
CA VAL A 199 -27.94 -24.57 -13.76
C VAL A 199 -28.67 -25.90 -13.99
N VAL A 200 -27.99 -27.03 -13.85
CA VAL A 200 -28.62 -28.36 -14.01
C VAL A 200 -29.71 -28.58 -12.96
N LEU A 201 -29.47 -28.22 -11.71
CA LEU A 201 -30.45 -28.33 -10.63
C LEU A 201 -31.70 -27.48 -10.91
N VAL A 202 -31.55 -26.25 -11.40
CA VAL A 202 -32.68 -25.38 -11.77
C VAL A 202 -33.48 -25.99 -12.91
N VAL A 203 -32.82 -26.47 -13.97
CA VAL A 203 -33.47 -27.08 -15.14
C VAL A 203 -34.22 -28.36 -14.77
N LEU A 204 -33.65 -29.20 -13.90
CA LEU A 204 -34.33 -30.40 -13.40
C LEU A 204 -35.52 -30.04 -12.51
N LYS A 205 -35.38 -29.03 -11.64
CA LYS A 205 -36.49 -28.57 -10.80
C LYS A 205 -37.65 -28.00 -11.62
N THR A 206 -37.37 -27.21 -12.66
CA THR A 206 -38.43 -26.68 -13.55
C THR A 206 -39.10 -27.80 -14.34
N LYS A 207 -38.35 -28.82 -14.78
CA LYS A 207 -38.92 -29.94 -15.54
C LYS A 207 -39.80 -30.87 -14.69
N ASN A 208 -39.48 -31.02 -13.40
CA ASN A 208 -40.21 -31.91 -12.49
C ASN A 208 -41.27 -31.19 -11.65
N GLY A 209 -41.24 -29.85 -11.57
CA GLY A 209 -42.25 -29.03 -10.89
C GLY A 209 -43.58 -28.91 -11.63
N ASP A 210 -43.59 -29.13 -12.95
CA ASP A 210 -44.81 -29.14 -13.78
C ASP A 210 -45.52 -30.51 -13.79
N GLY A 211 -44.98 -31.50 -13.06
CA GLY A 211 -45.52 -32.87 -12.97
C GLY A 211 -46.36 -33.16 -11.73
N SER A 212 -46.58 -32.18 -10.85
CA SER A 212 -47.53 -32.29 -9.73
C SER A 212 -48.61 -31.20 -9.87
N SER A 213 -49.57 -31.46 -10.74
CA SER A 213 -50.95 -30.95 -10.66
C SER A 213 -51.89 -32.14 -10.77
#